data_AF-A0AAJ0LD99-F1
#
_entry.id   AF-A0AAJ0LD99-F1
#
_cell.length_a   1.000
_cell.length_b   1.000
_cell.length_c   1.000
_cell.angle_alpha   90.00
_cell.angle_beta   90.00
_cell.angle_gamma   90.00
#
_symmetry.space_group_name_H-M   'P 1'
#
loop_
_entity.id
_entity.type
_entity.pdbx_description
1 polymer ?
#
loop_
_entity_poly.entity_id
_entity_poly.type
_entity_poly.pdbx_seq_one_letter_code
_entity_poly.pdbx_strand_id
1 'polypeptide(L)'
;MPAFLGKVGFGASATEFNEINREMAQVVAQDPHSYLVNASELTANPDGIHIDAASQRRFGIRYFQAFEQHQDVPDVLADEAVRLDQLYQRPESQQEKMYRLSRDFAFGQMSYADFIVQLTGKETGK
;
A
#
# COMPACT_ATOMS: atom_id res chain seq x y z
N MET A 1 7.12 14.21 1.90
CA MET A 1 8.01 13.09 2.27
C MET A 1 7.98 12.86 3.78
N PRO A 2 8.15 11.60 4.23
CA PRO A 2 8.01 11.21 5.64
C PRO A 2 9.11 11.77 6.55
N ALA A 3 8.77 11.97 7.83
CA ALA A 3 9.68 12.52 8.85
C ALA A 3 10.77 11.54 9.35
N PHE A 4 10.82 10.30 8.86
CA PHE A 4 11.90 9.38 9.20
C PHE A 4 13.19 9.64 8.41
N LEU A 5 13.11 10.38 7.29
CA LEU A 5 14.27 10.76 6.50
C LEU A 5 15.21 11.70 7.29
N GLY A 6 16.49 11.65 6.96
CA GLY A 6 17.54 12.44 7.63
C GLY A 6 17.95 11.92 9.02
N LYS A 7 17.48 10.73 9.45
CA LYS A 7 17.71 10.23 10.82
C LYS A 7 18.68 9.06 10.93
N VAL A 8 18.40 7.94 10.25
CA VAL A 8 19.12 6.67 10.45
C VAL A 8 19.31 5.91 9.14
N GLY A 9 20.20 4.92 9.15
CA GLY A 9 20.42 4.03 8.00
C GLY A 9 20.85 4.80 6.74
N PHE A 10 20.40 4.33 5.58
CA PHE A 10 20.61 5.03 4.32
C PHE A 10 19.83 6.36 4.24
N GLY A 11 18.75 6.49 5.02
CA GLY A 11 17.98 7.73 5.09
C GLY A 11 18.72 8.88 5.77
N ALA A 12 19.81 8.61 6.50
CA ALA A 12 20.58 9.63 7.20
C ALA A 12 21.17 10.69 6.26
N SER A 13 21.44 10.36 4.99
CA SER A 13 21.92 11.33 3.99
C SER A 13 20.81 12.18 3.37
N ALA A 14 19.54 11.84 3.58
CA ALA A 14 18.39 12.60 3.08
C ALA A 14 18.05 13.78 4.01
N THR A 15 19.04 14.61 4.33
CA THR A 15 18.90 15.73 5.29
C THR A 15 18.05 16.87 4.75
N GLU A 16 17.97 17.02 3.43
CA GLU A 16 17.25 18.10 2.73
C GLU A 16 15.77 17.77 2.44
N PHE A 17 15.22 16.76 3.12
CA PHE A 17 13.87 16.28 2.83
C PHE A 17 12.79 17.34 3.07
N ASN A 18 13.04 18.31 3.96
CA ASN A 18 12.12 19.42 4.23
C ASN A 18 12.12 20.44 3.08
N GLU A 19 13.27 20.73 2.51
CA GLU A 19 13.45 21.60 1.34
C GLU A 19 12.72 20.99 0.15
N ILE A 20 12.92 19.70 -0.12
CA ILE A 20 12.18 19.00 -1.17
C ILE A 20 10.67 19.00 -0.92
N ASN A 21 10.21 18.84 0.34
CA ASN A 21 8.78 18.96 0.67
C ASN A 21 8.22 20.34 0.32
N ARG A 22 8.99 21.41 0.58
CA ARG A 22 8.60 22.78 0.22
C ARG A 22 8.56 22.97 -1.29
N GLU A 23 9.56 22.50 -2.03
CA GLU A 23 9.60 22.63 -3.49
C GLU A 23 8.47 21.82 -4.15
N MET A 24 8.17 20.62 -3.66
CA MET A 24 7.00 19.86 -4.11
C MET A 24 5.69 20.64 -3.92
N ALA A 25 5.52 21.30 -2.76
CA ALA A 25 4.34 22.12 -2.52
C ALA A 25 4.23 23.31 -3.48
N GLN A 26 5.35 23.94 -3.81
CA GLN A 26 5.39 25.03 -4.79
C GLN A 26 5.03 24.55 -6.21
N VAL A 27 5.50 23.37 -6.61
CA VAL A 27 5.18 22.79 -7.92
C VAL A 27 3.70 22.42 -7.98
N VAL A 28 3.18 21.74 -6.96
CA VAL A 28 1.76 21.35 -6.90
C VAL A 28 0.85 22.58 -6.94
N ALA A 29 1.20 23.66 -6.23
CA ALA A 29 0.41 24.90 -6.24
C ALA A 29 0.30 25.58 -7.62
N GLN A 30 1.15 25.22 -8.59
CA GLN A 30 1.13 25.77 -9.95
C GLN A 30 0.20 24.99 -10.90
N ASP A 31 -0.26 23.81 -10.53
CA ASP A 31 -1.13 22.96 -11.33
C ASP A 31 -2.43 22.63 -10.59
N PRO A 32 -3.61 23.10 -11.06
CA PRO A 32 -4.88 22.84 -10.40
C PRO A 32 -5.31 21.37 -10.39
N HIS A 33 -4.62 20.49 -11.13
CA HIS A 33 -4.89 19.04 -11.15
C HIS A 33 -3.84 18.21 -10.42
N SER A 34 -2.94 18.87 -9.68
CA SER A 34 -1.95 18.22 -8.84
C SER A 34 -2.35 18.37 -7.37
N TYR A 35 -2.15 17.30 -6.58
CA TYR A 35 -2.56 17.26 -5.17
C TYR A 35 -1.46 16.66 -4.28
N LEU A 36 -1.25 17.25 -3.11
CA LEU A 36 -0.34 16.79 -2.08
C LEU A 36 -0.99 15.77 -1.15
N VAL A 37 -0.18 14.80 -0.71
CA VAL A 37 -0.61 13.74 0.20
C VAL A 37 0.29 13.71 1.43
N ASN A 38 -0.33 13.82 2.60
CA ASN A 38 0.36 13.79 3.88
C ASN A 38 1.10 12.46 4.11
N ALA A 39 2.37 12.55 4.50
CA ALA A 39 3.26 11.41 4.78
C ALA A 39 3.66 11.28 6.27
N SER A 40 2.98 11.99 7.16
CA SER A 40 3.13 11.89 8.60
C SER A 40 2.72 10.51 9.10
N GLU A 41 3.36 10.08 10.19
CA GLU A 41 3.15 8.78 10.85
C GLU A 41 3.47 7.55 10.00
N LEU A 42 3.98 7.74 8.77
CA LEU A 42 4.56 6.65 7.98
C LEU A 42 5.93 6.29 8.56
N THR A 43 6.23 5.01 8.58
CA THR A 43 7.48 4.43 9.10
C THR A 43 8.28 3.76 8.00
N ALA A 44 9.58 3.58 8.26
CA ALA A 44 10.52 3.00 7.31
C ALA A 44 10.82 1.53 7.63
N ASN A 45 11.27 0.81 6.61
CA ASN A 45 12.03 -0.42 6.78
C ASN A 45 13.30 -0.18 7.62
N PRO A 46 13.98 -1.24 8.10
CA PRO A 46 15.22 -1.13 8.89
C PRO A 46 16.35 -0.34 8.20
N ASP A 47 16.28 -0.18 6.88
CA ASP A 47 17.22 0.60 6.08
C ASP A 47 17.11 2.12 6.28
N GLY A 48 16.02 2.60 6.91
CA GLY A 48 15.80 4.00 7.24
C GLY A 48 15.43 4.91 6.06
N ILE A 49 15.26 4.38 4.84
CA ILE A 49 14.98 5.19 3.64
C ILE A 49 13.69 4.77 2.91
N HIS A 50 13.34 3.49 2.92
CA HIS A 50 12.14 3.00 2.25
C HIS A 50 10.95 2.93 3.21
N ILE A 51 9.79 3.43 2.79
CA ILE A 51 8.53 3.29 3.54
C ILE A 51 8.19 1.80 3.68
N ASP A 52 7.84 1.35 4.87
CA ASP A 52 7.48 -0.04 5.13
C ASP A 52 6.10 -0.43 4.55
N ALA A 53 5.82 -1.73 4.48
CA ALA A 53 4.60 -2.25 3.85
C ALA A 53 3.31 -1.76 4.53
N ALA A 54 3.27 -1.68 5.87
CA ALA A 54 2.10 -1.23 6.61
C ALA A 54 1.80 0.26 6.36
N SER A 55 2.85 1.07 6.30
CA SER A 55 2.78 2.49 5.98
C SER A 55 2.45 2.73 4.52
N GLN A 56 2.98 1.94 3.59
CA GLN A 56 2.61 2.02 2.16
C GLN A 56 1.11 1.76 1.95
N ARG A 57 0.51 0.84 2.71
CA ARG A 57 -0.94 0.57 2.64
C ARG A 57 -1.78 1.77 3.07
N ARG A 58 -1.42 2.40 4.19
CA ARG A 58 -2.05 3.64 4.66
C ARG A 58 -1.85 4.77 3.65
N PHE A 59 -0.63 4.92 3.14
CA PHE A 59 -0.31 5.97 2.19
C PHE A 59 -1.11 5.84 0.89
N GLY A 60 -1.31 4.62 0.39
CA GLY A 60 -2.17 4.34 -0.76
C GLY A 60 -3.61 4.81 -0.60
N ILE A 61 -4.19 4.67 0.60
CA ILE A 61 -5.53 5.21 0.89
C ILE A 61 -5.54 6.73 0.78
N ARG A 62 -4.52 7.41 1.32
CA ARG A 62 -4.42 8.87 1.24
C ARG A 62 -4.27 9.33 -0.22
N TYR A 63 -3.50 8.62 -1.03
CA TYR A 63 -3.41 8.89 -2.48
C TYR A 63 -4.74 8.70 -3.18
N PHE A 64 -5.46 7.61 -2.88
CA PHE A 64 -6.78 7.37 -3.45
C PHE A 64 -7.78 8.47 -3.05
N GLN A 65 -7.75 8.92 -1.79
CA GLN A 65 -8.57 10.04 -1.31
C GLN A 65 -8.28 11.33 -2.09
N ALA A 66 -7.00 11.69 -2.28
CA ALA A 66 -6.62 12.87 -3.05
C ALA A 66 -7.09 12.78 -4.51
N PHE A 67 -6.92 11.61 -5.11
CA PHE A 67 -7.37 11.33 -6.48
C PHE A 67 -8.90 11.39 -6.61
N GLU A 68 -9.64 10.76 -5.71
CA GLU A 68 -11.10 10.70 -5.76
C GLU A 68 -11.74 12.08 -5.52
N GLN A 69 -11.15 12.89 -4.63
CA GLN A 69 -11.71 14.17 -4.23
C GLN A 69 -11.14 15.36 -5.00
N HIS A 70 -10.11 15.14 -5.83
CA HIS A 70 -9.42 16.20 -6.55
C HIS A 70 -8.94 17.34 -5.62
N GLN A 71 -8.33 16.96 -4.49
CA GLN A 71 -7.82 17.91 -3.50
C GLN A 71 -6.66 17.32 -2.69
N ASP A 72 -5.92 18.21 -2.04
CA ASP A 72 -4.89 17.83 -1.09
C ASP A 72 -5.47 17.02 0.10
N VAL A 73 -4.63 16.14 0.64
CA VAL A 73 -4.86 15.44 1.91
C VAL A 73 -3.82 15.97 2.90
N PRO A 74 -4.11 17.09 3.60
CA PRO A 74 -3.14 17.77 4.45
C PRO A 74 -2.90 17.04 5.78
N ASP A 75 -3.83 16.18 6.20
CA ASP A 75 -3.81 15.47 7.48
C ASP A 75 -3.89 13.95 7.30
N VAL A 76 -3.50 13.22 8.36
CA VAL A 76 -3.71 11.78 8.44
C VAL A 76 -5.21 11.49 8.49
N LEU A 77 -5.68 10.50 7.71
CA LEU A 77 -7.11 10.17 7.69
C LEU A 77 -7.45 9.33 8.92
N ALA A 78 -8.45 9.77 9.71
CA ALA A 78 -8.82 9.12 10.96
C ALA A 78 -9.35 7.69 10.78
N ASP A 79 -9.81 7.35 9.58
CA ASP A 79 -10.46 6.08 9.23
C ASP A 79 -9.55 5.12 8.44
N GLU A 80 -8.23 5.38 8.33
CA GLU A 80 -7.28 4.51 7.61
C GLU A 80 -7.35 3.05 8.05
N ALA A 81 -7.36 2.80 9.36
CA ALA A 81 -7.40 1.46 9.91
C ALA A 81 -8.72 0.74 9.55
N VAL A 82 -9.85 1.46 9.60
CA VAL A 82 -11.17 0.92 9.27
C VAL A 82 -11.26 0.59 7.78
N ARG A 83 -10.80 1.49 6.91
CA ARG A 83 -10.77 1.27 5.46
C ARG A 83 -9.88 0.09 5.08
N LEU A 84 -8.70 -0.03 5.70
CA LEU A 84 -7.81 -1.18 5.47
C LEU A 84 -8.47 -2.49 5.89
N ASP A 85 -9.09 -2.53 7.07
CA ASP A 85 -9.79 -3.72 7.55
C ASP A 85 -10.90 -4.15 6.59
N GLN A 86 -11.72 -3.20 6.12
CA GLN A 86 -12.74 -3.46 5.11
C GLN A 86 -12.16 -4.01 3.79
N LEU A 87 -11.04 -3.45 3.33
CA LEU A 87 -10.36 -3.93 2.11
C LEU A 87 -9.82 -5.34 2.28
N TYR A 88 -9.29 -5.69 3.46
CA TYR A 88 -8.77 -7.02 3.75
C TYR A 88 -9.88 -8.06 3.94
N GLN A 89 -11.04 -7.66 4.43
CA GLN A 89 -12.20 -8.53 4.62
C GLN A 89 -13.02 -8.73 3.34
N ARG A 90 -12.76 -7.97 2.27
CA ARG A 90 -13.47 -8.12 1.00
C ARG A 90 -13.34 -9.57 0.50
N PRO A 91 -14.46 -10.28 0.24
CA PRO A 91 -14.40 -11.63 -0.27
C PRO A 91 -13.77 -11.64 -1.67
N GLU A 92 -12.95 -12.67 -1.93
CA GLU A 92 -12.42 -12.94 -3.27
C GLU A 92 -13.58 -13.21 -4.23
N SER A 93 -13.50 -12.64 -5.44
CA SER A 93 -14.29 -13.13 -6.56
C SER A 93 -13.86 -14.56 -6.95
N GLN A 94 -14.69 -15.27 -7.71
CA GLN A 94 -14.34 -16.61 -8.17
C GLN A 94 -13.04 -16.62 -9.00
N GLN A 95 -12.83 -15.60 -9.83
CA GLN A 95 -11.63 -15.45 -10.65
C GLN A 95 -10.38 -15.18 -9.80
N GLU A 96 -10.48 -14.32 -8.78
CA GLU A 96 -9.38 -14.04 -7.86
C GLU A 96 -8.99 -15.29 -7.06
N LYS A 97 -9.98 -16.02 -6.55
CA LYS A 97 -9.75 -17.31 -5.87
C LYS A 97 -9.06 -18.30 -6.79
N MET A 98 -9.55 -18.46 -8.03
CA MET A 98 -8.94 -19.35 -9.02
C MET A 98 -7.49 -18.96 -9.32
N TYR A 99 -7.20 -17.68 -9.48
CA TYR A 99 -5.85 -17.18 -9.72
C TYR A 99 -4.91 -17.51 -8.55
N ARG A 100 -5.32 -17.22 -7.31
CA ARG A 100 -4.53 -17.52 -6.11
C ARG A 100 -4.23 -19.01 -6.00
N LEU A 101 -5.23 -19.87 -6.14
CA LEU A 101 -5.04 -21.32 -6.08
C LEU A 101 -4.12 -21.84 -7.19
N SER A 102 -4.27 -21.31 -8.42
CA SER A 102 -3.43 -21.72 -9.56
C SER A 102 -1.97 -21.31 -9.35
N ARG A 103 -1.74 -20.11 -8.79
CA ARG A 103 -0.42 -19.62 -8.42
C ARG A 103 0.22 -20.48 -7.33
N ASP A 104 -0.52 -20.77 -6.26
CA ASP A 104 -0.01 -21.56 -5.14
C ASP A 104 0.36 -22.99 -5.59
N PHE A 105 -0.44 -23.60 -6.47
CA PHE A 105 -0.11 -24.88 -7.11
C PHE A 105 1.14 -24.80 -7.99
N ALA A 106 1.23 -23.79 -8.87
CA ALA A 106 2.38 -23.61 -9.76
C ALA A 106 3.70 -23.39 -9.01
N PHE A 107 3.66 -22.77 -7.82
CA PHE A 107 4.83 -22.60 -6.94
C PHE A 107 5.10 -23.80 -6.02
N GLY A 108 4.36 -24.90 -6.16
CA GLY A 108 4.53 -26.10 -5.33
C GLY A 108 4.12 -25.87 -3.87
N GLN A 109 3.31 -24.86 -3.58
CA GLN A 109 2.81 -24.54 -2.24
C GLN A 109 1.56 -25.36 -1.88
N MET A 110 0.97 -26.08 -2.84
CA MET A 110 -0.12 -27.01 -2.63
C MET A 110 -0.05 -28.22 -3.57
N SER A 111 -0.66 -29.34 -3.16
CA SER A 111 -0.74 -30.54 -4.01
C SER A 111 -1.82 -30.39 -5.09
N TYR A 112 -1.75 -31.23 -6.13
CA TYR A 112 -2.79 -31.29 -7.16
C TYR A 112 -4.16 -31.67 -6.57
N ALA A 113 -4.19 -32.61 -5.62
CA ALA A 113 -5.43 -33.03 -4.96
C ALA A 113 -6.06 -31.86 -4.18
N ASP A 114 -5.27 -31.13 -3.38
CA ASP A 114 -5.75 -29.95 -2.64
C ASP A 114 -6.24 -28.85 -3.57
N PHE A 115 -5.55 -28.66 -4.70
CA PHE A 115 -5.94 -27.68 -5.71
C PHE A 115 -7.32 -27.99 -6.30
N ILE A 116 -7.56 -29.23 -6.73
CA ILE A 116 -8.85 -29.64 -7.29
C ILE A 116 -9.98 -29.55 -6.25
N VAL A 117 -9.72 -29.95 -5.01
CA VAL A 117 -10.69 -29.83 -3.90
C VAL A 117 -11.08 -28.38 -3.67
N GLN A 118 -10.10 -27.48 -3.53
CA GLN A 118 -10.38 -26.07 -3.23
C GLN A 118 -11.00 -25.31 -4.41
N LEU A 119 -10.70 -25.73 -5.65
CA LEU A 119 -11.24 -25.13 -6.87
C LEU A 119 -12.66 -25.61 -7.18
N THR A 120 -12.92 -26.90 -7.05
CA THR A 120 -14.18 -27.54 -7.52
C THR A 120 -15.14 -27.90 -6.40
N GLY A 121 -14.67 -27.95 -5.15
CA GLY A 121 -15.43 -28.43 -4.00
C GLY A 121 -15.66 -29.94 -3.98
N LYS A 122 -15.00 -30.71 -4.85
CA LYS A 122 -15.12 -32.18 -4.94
C LYS A 122 -13.81 -32.84 -4.55
N GLU A 123 -13.87 -33.88 -3.74
CA GLU A 123 -12.72 -34.75 -3.49
C GLU A 123 -12.33 -35.48 -4.78
N THR A 124 -11.04 -35.49 -5.09
CA THR A 124 -10.50 -36.35 -6.15
C THR A 124 -10.63 -37.79 -5.67
N GLY A 125 -11.58 -38.51 -6.26
CA GLY A 125 -11.79 -39.94 -6.00
C GLY A 125 -10.52 -40.74 -6.25
N LYS A 126 -10.26 -41.70 -5.35
CA LYS A 126 -9.25 -42.76 -5.52
C LYS A 126 -9.47 -43.55 -6.80
#